data_AF-A0A2E2UYH7-F1
#
_entry.id   AF-A0A2E2UYH7-F1
#
_cell.length_a   1.000
_cell.length_b   1.000
_cell.length_c   1.000
_cell.angle_alpha   90.00
_cell.angle_beta   90.00
_cell.angle_gamma   90.00
#
_symmetry.space_group_name_H-M   'P 1'
#
loop_
_entity.id
_entity.type
_entity.pdbx_description
1 polymer ?
#
loop_
_entity_poly.entity_id
_entity_poly.type
_entity_poly.pdbx_seq_one_letter_code
_entity_poly.pdbx_strand_id
1 'polypeptide(L)'
;MVVANYRLLVDWNGDGDWEDPYDNVASDTLRVSYRRGRDYASQLTGNSTAGKLTAVLKNDDGKYSPSNTSSPLSGSILPGRKVQLQIGATGSFPYTFPFNFSTEAAPMWTGFLEKIRPAPASQGANTCTLTAYGALGYLNEFLPESTTETNIRTDQAIDTILNDVGWTDPADKDLAVGQTTMTRWWTTDQPTIRALRIVEETEAGFVKETADGKIAFESRVTRLNAPYDTSQATFSDASGATNTYLRLEQEDPLSTVINHVEALSRSYNYNYFSTLWTSPETGANSPQLVPAQTRLFIAKYPNQNSPNNAVEVDSWNDPVANTDYVANSDPTGVGIDLTSSINVSVVKTATQMIMEFRNDHPTMTAYLTTLQARGNGTTSNDPILVKAVDTNSQSIFGDRKYTAVTEFFPSAQNAQSWCDYHVAVFKEPVNILKMTFSANVNQANMNQANDLDISDRITVVAQNLAGLGINSDFFIETVEHNIAQNVHMVTWNLSPAIGGYSQLWKLDSGALDESTVPSF
;
A
#
# COMPACT_ATOMS: atom_id res chain seq x y z
N MET A 1 -38.52 -1.62 0.77
CA MET A 1 -37.23 -0.95 0.54
C MET A 1 -36.56 -0.82 1.89
N VAL A 2 -35.36 -1.39 2.02
CA VAL A 2 -34.57 -1.35 3.26
C VAL A 2 -33.72 -0.08 3.25
N VAL A 3 -33.62 0.62 4.37
CA VAL A 3 -32.79 1.82 4.52
C VAL A 3 -31.84 1.61 5.69
N ALA A 4 -30.57 1.95 5.49
CA ALA A 4 -29.57 1.98 6.54
C ALA A 4 -29.26 3.42 6.95
N ASN A 5 -28.77 3.59 8.18
CA ASN A 5 -28.32 4.88 8.69
C ASN A 5 -26.82 5.01 8.47
N TYR A 6 -26.36 6.10 7.85
CA TYR A 6 -24.93 6.35 7.65
C TYR A 6 -24.49 7.54 8.48
N ARG A 7 -23.25 7.49 8.97
CA ARG A 7 -22.59 8.60 9.66
C ARG A 7 -21.29 8.90 8.96
N LEU A 8 -21.13 10.13 8.50
CA LEU A 8 -19.85 10.64 8.04
C LEU A 8 -19.25 11.47 9.16
N LEU A 9 -18.05 11.09 9.59
CA LEU A 9 -17.30 11.69 10.68
C LEU A 9 -16.02 12.31 10.14
N VAL A 10 -15.64 13.47 10.66
CA VAL A 10 -14.37 14.16 10.37
C VAL A 10 -13.79 14.66 11.68
N ASP A 11 -12.56 14.27 11.99
CA ASP A 11 -11.84 14.69 13.19
C ASP A 11 -11.22 16.06 12.89
N TRP A 12 -11.95 17.13 13.20
CA TRP A 12 -11.54 18.48 12.81
C TRP A 12 -10.40 19.03 13.67
N ASN A 13 -10.30 18.62 14.93
CA ASN A 13 -9.31 19.12 15.86
C ASN A 13 -7.99 18.29 15.78
N GLY A 14 -8.06 17.04 15.33
CA GLY A 14 -6.96 16.09 15.18
C GLY A 14 -6.55 15.41 16.48
N ASP A 15 -7.46 15.20 17.42
CA ASP A 15 -7.16 14.55 18.70
C ASP A 15 -7.33 13.01 18.67
N GLY A 16 -7.86 12.47 17.57
CA GLY A 16 -8.00 11.04 17.34
C GLY A 16 -9.31 10.44 17.84
N ASP A 17 -10.28 11.24 18.28
CA ASP A 17 -11.64 10.79 18.57
C ASP A 17 -12.72 11.43 17.65
N TRP A 18 -14.00 11.22 17.99
CA TRP A 18 -15.14 11.72 17.22
C TRP A 18 -16.23 12.32 18.13
N GLU A 19 -15.86 12.68 19.36
CA GLU A 19 -16.80 13.11 20.40
C GLU A 19 -17.09 14.61 20.34
N ASP A 20 -16.35 15.33 19.50
CA ASP A 20 -16.35 16.77 19.46
C ASP A 20 -17.53 17.37 18.67
N PRO A 21 -17.92 18.62 18.98
CA PRO A 21 -18.90 19.34 18.18
C PRO A 21 -18.46 19.40 16.71
N TYR A 22 -19.40 19.09 15.82
CA TYR A 22 -19.23 19.15 14.35
C TYR A 22 -18.43 18.04 13.70
N ASP A 23 -17.87 17.09 14.45
CA ASP A 23 -17.19 15.93 13.85
C ASP A 23 -18.16 15.06 13.07
N ASN A 24 -19.37 14.87 13.61
CA ASN A 24 -20.45 14.21 12.90
C ASN A 24 -21.13 15.15 11.90
N VAL A 25 -20.81 14.97 10.63
CA VAL A 25 -21.36 15.75 9.49
C VAL A 25 -22.53 15.04 8.80
N ALA A 26 -23.09 14.00 9.39
CA ALA A 26 -24.16 13.20 8.78
C ALA A 26 -25.41 14.03 8.42
N SER A 27 -25.79 15.00 9.26
CA SER A 27 -26.95 15.87 9.01
C SER A 27 -26.77 16.77 7.79
N ASP A 28 -25.53 17.09 7.45
CA ASP A 28 -25.19 17.94 6.31
C ASP A 28 -24.90 17.12 5.06
N THR A 29 -24.75 15.79 5.18
CA THR A 29 -24.33 14.92 4.08
C THR A 29 -25.48 14.68 3.09
N LEU A 30 -25.31 15.13 1.85
CA LEU A 30 -26.28 14.94 0.76
C LEU A 30 -26.02 13.67 -0.05
N ARG A 31 -24.74 13.38 -0.31
CA ARG A 31 -24.28 12.17 -0.98
C ARG A 31 -22.86 11.84 -0.54
N VAL A 32 -22.53 10.56 -0.50
CA VAL A 32 -21.17 10.03 -0.30
C VAL A 32 -20.94 8.96 -1.33
N SER A 33 -19.78 9.02 -1.99
CA SER A 33 -19.29 7.95 -2.85
C SER A 33 -17.89 7.56 -2.39
N TYR A 34 -17.60 6.28 -2.28
CA TYR A 34 -16.24 5.83 -2.04
C TYR A 34 -15.87 4.61 -2.88
N ARG A 35 -14.57 4.41 -3.07
CA ARG A 35 -13.99 3.22 -3.68
C ARG A 35 -12.74 2.73 -2.93
N ARG A 36 -12.51 1.42 -2.90
CA ARG A 36 -11.27 0.76 -2.44
C ARG A 36 -10.94 -0.45 -3.32
N GLY A 37 -9.68 -0.87 -3.32
CA GLY A 37 -9.21 -2.09 -4.02
C GLY A 37 -8.26 -1.80 -5.19
N ARG A 38 -8.22 -2.73 -6.15
CA ARG A 38 -7.35 -2.61 -7.33
C ARG A 38 -7.90 -1.62 -8.37
N ASP A 39 -7.02 -1.06 -9.20
CA ASP A 39 -7.42 -0.27 -10.38
C ASP A 39 -7.98 -1.13 -11.52
N TYR A 40 -7.61 -2.41 -11.56
CA TYR A 40 -8.10 -3.40 -12.50
C TYR A 40 -8.31 -4.74 -11.78
N ALA A 41 -9.39 -5.47 -12.09
CA ALA A 41 -9.75 -6.71 -11.41
C ALA A 41 -8.90 -7.91 -11.89
N SER A 42 -7.61 -7.86 -11.64
CA SER A 42 -6.64 -8.91 -11.96
C SER A 42 -5.56 -8.96 -10.90
N GLN A 43 -5.16 -10.17 -10.50
CA GLN A 43 -4.06 -10.34 -9.55
C GLN A 43 -2.69 -10.03 -10.15
N LEU A 44 -2.55 -10.10 -11.48
CA LEU A 44 -1.27 -9.85 -12.16
C LEU A 44 -1.16 -8.42 -12.68
N THR A 45 -2.24 -7.90 -13.28
CA THR A 45 -2.22 -6.59 -13.97
C THR A 45 -2.94 -5.48 -13.21
N GLY A 46 -3.63 -5.82 -12.12
CA GLY A 46 -4.28 -4.85 -11.24
C GLY A 46 -3.35 -4.41 -10.13
N ASN A 47 -3.16 -3.12 -9.95
CA ASN A 47 -2.34 -2.55 -8.90
C ASN A 47 -3.18 -2.20 -7.68
N SER A 48 -2.61 -2.39 -6.49
CA SER A 48 -3.10 -1.86 -5.23
C SER A 48 -3.21 -0.34 -5.27
N THR A 49 -4.42 0.22 -5.12
CA THR A 49 -4.63 1.68 -5.18
C THR A 49 -5.16 2.26 -3.88
N ALA A 50 -4.84 3.54 -3.67
CA ALA A 50 -5.42 4.30 -2.57
C ALA A 50 -6.93 4.43 -2.73
N GLY A 51 -7.65 4.17 -1.64
CA GLY A 51 -9.07 4.41 -1.55
C GLY A 51 -9.38 5.90 -1.73
N LYS A 52 -10.60 6.19 -2.18
CA LYS A 52 -11.06 7.56 -2.36
C LYS A 52 -12.48 7.70 -1.90
N LEU A 53 -12.75 8.71 -1.09
CA LEU A 53 -14.08 9.13 -0.70
C LEU A 53 -14.36 10.55 -1.22
N THR A 54 -15.58 10.77 -1.68
CA THR A 54 -16.09 12.08 -2.05
C THR A 54 -17.47 12.25 -1.44
N ALA A 55 -17.64 13.28 -0.63
CA ALA A 55 -18.91 13.64 -0.04
C ALA A 55 -19.34 15.03 -0.51
N VAL A 56 -20.64 15.22 -0.72
CA VAL A 56 -21.22 16.56 -0.90
C VAL A 56 -22.03 16.89 0.33
N LEU A 57 -21.65 17.99 0.95
CA LEU A 57 -22.24 18.52 2.16
C LEU A 57 -23.08 19.76 1.83
N LYS A 58 -24.13 19.96 2.60
CA LYS A 58 -24.87 21.22 2.71
C LYS A 58 -23.97 22.25 3.38
N ASN A 59 -23.92 23.48 2.86
CA ASN A 59 -23.04 24.54 3.34
C ASN A 59 -23.74 25.92 3.34
N ASP A 60 -25.01 25.95 3.73
CA ASP A 60 -25.84 27.16 3.70
C ASP A 60 -25.34 28.28 4.62
N ASP A 61 -24.73 27.92 5.74
CA ASP A 61 -24.15 28.81 6.76
C ASP A 61 -22.66 29.12 6.53
N GLY A 62 -22.05 28.53 5.50
CA GLY A 62 -20.63 28.64 5.24
C GLY A 62 -19.74 27.94 6.28
N LYS A 63 -20.27 26.94 7.02
CA LYS A 63 -19.52 26.14 8.00
C LYS A 63 -18.25 25.51 7.41
N TYR A 64 -18.35 24.96 6.21
CA TYR A 64 -17.24 24.27 5.54
C TYR A 64 -16.40 25.20 4.66
N SER A 65 -16.48 26.52 4.84
CA SER A 65 -15.76 27.51 4.05
C SER A 65 -14.47 27.96 4.76
N PRO A 66 -13.26 27.58 4.28
CA PRO A 66 -12.01 27.89 4.99
C PRO A 66 -11.73 29.38 5.18
N SER A 67 -12.22 30.23 4.27
CA SER A 67 -12.09 31.69 4.36
C SER A 67 -13.11 32.36 5.29
N ASN A 68 -14.09 31.62 5.80
CA ASN A 68 -15.12 32.16 6.69
C ASN A 68 -14.63 32.15 8.14
N THR A 69 -14.05 33.27 8.59
CA THR A 69 -13.52 33.41 9.96
C THR A 69 -14.59 33.38 11.06
N SER A 70 -15.87 33.48 10.68
CA SER A 70 -17.00 33.34 11.61
C SER A 70 -17.54 31.90 11.69
N SER A 71 -17.01 30.98 10.88
CA SER A 71 -17.36 29.56 10.94
C SER A 71 -16.86 28.93 12.24
N PRO A 72 -17.63 28.02 12.87
CA PRO A 72 -17.12 27.22 13.99
C PRO A 72 -15.91 26.34 13.61
N LEU A 73 -15.70 26.05 12.32
CA LEU A 73 -14.56 25.27 11.82
C LEU A 73 -13.40 26.14 11.32
N SER A 74 -13.43 27.45 11.60
CA SER A 74 -12.37 28.38 11.16
C SER A 74 -11.01 27.97 11.74
N GLY A 75 -10.04 27.69 10.85
CA GLY A 75 -8.70 27.23 11.22
C GLY A 75 -8.56 25.71 11.42
N SER A 76 -9.67 24.97 11.52
CA SER A 76 -9.66 23.52 11.74
C SER A 76 -9.69 22.69 10.44
N ILE A 77 -10.15 23.31 9.34
CA ILE A 77 -10.16 22.69 8.00
C ILE A 77 -8.73 22.62 7.44
N LEU A 78 -8.00 21.57 7.80
CA LEU A 78 -6.63 21.30 7.38
C LEU A 78 -6.55 19.97 6.61
N PRO A 79 -5.57 19.78 5.71
CA PRO A 79 -5.29 18.46 5.14
C PRO A 79 -4.89 17.45 6.22
N GLY A 80 -5.10 16.16 5.97
CA GLY A 80 -4.68 15.09 6.88
C GLY A 80 -5.61 14.84 8.07
N ARG A 81 -6.76 15.53 8.18
CA ARG A 81 -7.78 15.21 9.19
C ARG A 81 -8.37 13.83 8.95
N LYS A 82 -8.55 13.01 9.99
CA LYS A 82 -9.15 11.68 9.85
C LYS A 82 -10.60 11.81 9.40
N VAL A 83 -11.02 10.97 8.46
CA VAL A 83 -12.39 10.92 7.93
C VAL A 83 -12.85 9.48 7.96
N GLN A 84 -14.05 9.24 8.50
CA GLN A 84 -14.63 7.91 8.55
C GLN A 84 -16.10 7.93 8.13
N LEU A 85 -16.45 7.03 7.22
CA LEU A 85 -17.83 6.69 6.92
C LEU A 85 -18.19 5.42 7.69
N GLN A 86 -19.25 5.50 8.47
CA GLN A 86 -19.80 4.37 9.21
C GLN A 86 -21.22 4.07 8.76
N ILE A 87 -21.62 2.81 8.93
CA ILE A 87 -23.02 2.41 8.93
C ILE A 87 -23.46 2.16 10.38
N GLY A 88 -24.54 2.81 10.78
CA GLY A 88 -25.12 2.65 12.11
C GLY A 88 -25.74 1.27 12.30
N ALA A 89 -25.74 0.79 13.55
CA ALA A 89 -26.27 -0.52 13.92
C ALA A 89 -27.68 -0.78 13.34
N THR A 90 -27.87 -1.96 12.75
CA THR A 90 -29.16 -2.45 12.26
C THR A 90 -30.04 -2.86 13.45
N GLY A 91 -30.62 -1.87 14.14
CA GLY A 91 -31.74 -2.08 15.06
C GLY A 91 -31.37 -2.52 16.49
N SER A 92 -31.86 -1.75 17.46
CA SER A 92 -32.05 -2.21 18.84
C SER A 92 -33.00 -3.41 18.82
N PHE A 93 -32.49 -4.61 19.13
CA PHE A 93 -33.36 -5.75 19.44
C PHE A 93 -33.97 -5.54 20.84
N PRO A 94 -35.29 -5.80 21.05
CA PRO A 94 -35.92 -5.72 22.37
C PRO A 94 -35.52 -6.85 23.34
N TYR A 95 -34.58 -7.73 22.95
CA TYR A 95 -34.11 -8.85 23.77
C TYR A 95 -32.59 -9.00 23.70
N THR A 96 -31.97 -9.25 24.86
CA THR A 96 -30.54 -9.55 25.01
C THR A 96 -30.28 -11.01 24.61
N PHE A 97 -29.40 -11.23 23.64
CA PHE A 97 -28.93 -12.55 23.24
C PHE A 97 -27.52 -12.81 23.81
N PRO A 98 -27.10 -14.08 24.00
CA PRO A 98 -25.79 -14.42 24.55
C PRO A 98 -24.63 -14.34 23.54
N PHE A 99 -24.85 -13.79 22.34
CA PHE A 99 -23.82 -13.50 21.35
C PHE A 99 -23.74 -11.98 21.14
N ASN A 100 -22.52 -11.46 21.06
CA ASN A 100 -22.24 -10.03 20.95
C ASN A 100 -22.70 -9.53 19.56
N PHE A 101 -23.89 -8.94 19.48
CA PHE A 101 -24.29 -8.11 18.35
C PHE A 101 -23.64 -6.74 18.58
N SER A 102 -22.68 -6.34 17.75
CA SER A 102 -22.02 -5.04 17.93
C SER A 102 -23.07 -3.93 17.89
N THR A 103 -23.22 -3.22 19.02
CA THR A 103 -23.97 -1.97 19.14
C THR A 103 -23.24 -0.80 18.49
N GLU A 104 -22.00 -1.04 18.06
CA GLU A 104 -21.10 -0.06 17.47
C GLU A 104 -21.36 0.09 15.97
N ALA A 105 -21.26 1.32 15.47
CA ALA A 105 -21.31 1.61 14.06
C ALA A 105 -20.10 0.97 13.36
N ALA A 106 -20.33 0.24 12.27
CA ALA A 106 -19.27 -0.44 11.54
C ALA A 106 -18.63 0.52 10.53
N PRO A 107 -17.29 0.62 10.47
CA PRO A 107 -16.63 1.44 9.46
C PRO A 107 -16.81 0.81 8.08
N MET A 108 -17.22 1.63 7.11
CA MET A 108 -17.29 1.25 5.69
C MET A 108 -16.08 1.77 4.90
N TRP A 109 -15.53 2.89 5.37
CA TRP A 109 -14.36 3.54 4.78
C TRP A 109 -13.70 4.45 5.82
N THR A 110 -12.37 4.42 5.88
CA THR A 110 -11.57 5.29 6.75
C THR A 110 -10.37 5.83 5.97
N GLY A 111 -10.04 7.09 6.17
CA GLY A 111 -8.90 7.74 5.51
C GLY A 111 -8.68 9.15 6.02
N PHE A 112 -8.11 10.00 5.18
CA PHE A 112 -7.66 11.34 5.54
C PHE A 112 -8.14 12.39 4.54
N LEU A 113 -8.46 13.56 5.06
CA LEU A 113 -8.98 14.70 4.32
C LEU A 113 -7.92 15.23 3.35
N GLU A 114 -8.20 15.16 2.05
CA GLU A 114 -7.35 15.77 1.02
C GLU A 114 -7.66 17.27 0.92
N LYS A 115 -8.94 17.59 0.74
CA LYS A 115 -9.39 18.96 0.49
C LYS A 115 -10.89 19.14 0.66
N ILE A 116 -11.25 20.39 0.87
CA ILE A 116 -12.63 20.88 0.93
C ILE A 116 -12.82 21.98 -0.11
N ARG A 117 -13.89 21.89 -0.89
CA ARG A 117 -14.23 22.84 -1.96
C ARG A 117 -15.65 23.35 -1.79
N PRO A 118 -15.83 24.50 -1.12
CA PRO A 118 -17.11 25.20 -1.10
C PRO A 118 -17.52 25.64 -2.51
N ALA A 119 -18.78 25.45 -2.84
CA ALA A 119 -19.40 25.90 -4.08
C ALA A 119 -20.67 26.69 -3.72
N PRO A 120 -20.53 27.96 -3.29
CA PRO A 120 -21.69 28.82 -3.03
C PRO A 120 -22.38 29.14 -4.35
N ALA A 121 -23.72 29.12 -4.35
CA ALA A 121 -24.52 29.43 -5.51
C ALA A 121 -25.26 30.76 -5.29
N SER A 122 -25.27 31.63 -6.29
CA SER A 122 -26.10 32.85 -6.26
C SER A 122 -27.60 32.54 -6.37
N GLN A 123 -27.94 31.36 -6.91
CA GLN A 123 -29.27 30.76 -6.91
C GLN A 123 -29.12 29.24 -6.76
N GLY A 124 -29.79 28.63 -5.79
CA GLY A 124 -29.69 27.19 -5.48
C GLY A 124 -29.13 26.91 -4.09
N ALA A 125 -28.89 25.64 -3.79
CA ALA A 125 -28.33 25.23 -2.50
C ALA A 125 -26.81 25.49 -2.46
N ASN A 126 -26.33 26.04 -1.34
CA ASN A 126 -24.90 26.16 -1.11
C ASN A 126 -24.35 24.80 -0.73
N THR A 127 -23.36 24.32 -1.48
CA THR A 127 -22.79 22.99 -1.24
C THR A 127 -21.30 23.09 -0.99
N CYS A 128 -20.76 22.01 -0.45
CA CYS A 128 -19.33 21.83 -0.28
C CYS A 128 -18.96 20.41 -0.68
N THR A 129 -17.89 20.25 -1.46
CA THR A 129 -17.34 18.94 -1.78
C THR A 129 -16.15 18.64 -0.88
N LEU A 130 -16.27 17.60 -0.07
CA LEU A 130 -15.18 17.01 0.71
C LEU A 130 -14.57 15.88 -0.11
N THR A 131 -13.25 15.88 -0.28
CA THR A 131 -12.50 14.78 -0.89
C THR A 131 -11.49 14.25 0.11
N ALA A 132 -11.44 12.92 0.26
CA ALA A 132 -10.53 12.23 1.17
C ALA A 132 -9.88 11.05 0.43
N TYR A 133 -8.65 10.70 0.82
CA TYR A 133 -7.91 9.54 0.34
C TYR A 133 -7.74 8.52 1.47
N GLY A 134 -7.63 7.25 1.14
CA GLY A 134 -7.41 6.17 2.11
C GLY A 134 -5.99 6.14 2.66
N ALA A 135 -5.71 5.20 3.56
CA ALA A 135 -4.41 5.09 4.24
C ALA A 135 -3.21 4.93 3.27
N LEU A 136 -3.31 4.14 2.19
CA LEU A 136 -2.26 4.05 1.17
C LEU A 136 -2.05 5.39 0.45
N GLY A 137 -3.09 6.21 0.31
CA GLY A 137 -2.99 7.55 -0.25
C GLY A 137 -2.17 8.49 0.63
N TYR A 138 -2.41 8.43 1.95
CA TYR A 138 -1.64 9.16 2.96
C TYR A 138 -0.17 8.74 2.95
N LEU A 139 0.06 7.43 3.01
CA LEU A 139 1.41 6.87 3.05
C LEU A 139 2.21 7.19 1.79
N ASN A 140 1.54 7.42 0.66
CA ASN A 140 2.20 7.76 -0.60
C ASN A 140 2.79 9.18 -0.65
N GLU A 141 2.57 10.00 0.39
CA GLU A 141 3.24 11.29 0.58
C GLU A 141 4.68 11.13 1.11
N PHE A 142 5.06 9.94 1.58
CA PHE A 142 6.38 9.63 2.14
C PHE A 142 7.26 8.83 1.16
N LEU A 143 8.57 8.91 1.37
CA LEU A 143 9.60 8.20 0.62
C LEU A 143 10.42 7.33 1.59
N PRO A 144 10.10 6.03 1.72
CA PRO A 144 10.83 5.16 2.65
C PRO A 144 12.29 4.94 2.24
N GLU A 145 13.16 4.93 3.24
CA GLU A 145 14.60 4.72 3.15
C GLU A 145 15.04 3.65 4.16
N SER A 146 14.92 2.38 3.78
CA SER A 146 15.21 1.27 4.69
C SER A 146 16.72 0.99 4.80
N THR A 147 17.11 0.32 5.89
CA THR A 147 18.36 -0.45 5.93
C THR A 147 18.30 -1.64 4.97
N THR A 148 19.46 -2.19 4.65
CA THR A 148 19.51 -3.44 3.90
C THR A 148 19.20 -4.62 4.81
N GLU A 149 18.21 -5.41 4.40
CA GLU A 149 17.77 -6.59 5.13
C GLU A 149 18.15 -7.86 4.34
N THR A 150 18.53 -8.92 5.06
CA THR A 150 18.87 -10.21 4.45
C THR A 150 17.96 -11.31 4.97
N ASN A 151 17.62 -12.28 4.12
CA ASN A 151 16.71 -13.38 4.44
C ASN A 151 15.38 -12.89 5.06
N ILE A 152 14.82 -11.83 4.50
CA ILE A 152 13.61 -11.17 5.00
C ILE A 152 12.38 -11.69 4.26
N ARG A 153 11.32 -12.03 4.99
CA ARG A 153 10.03 -12.42 4.38
C ARG A 153 9.28 -11.20 3.86
N THR A 154 8.42 -11.41 2.87
CA THR A 154 7.68 -10.33 2.19
C THR A 154 6.79 -9.51 3.14
N ASP A 155 6.14 -10.11 4.13
CA ASP A 155 5.41 -9.39 5.18
C ASP A 155 6.31 -8.56 6.08
N GLN A 156 7.50 -9.05 6.42
CA GLN A 156 8.48 -8.32 7.22
C GLN A 156 9.06 -7.13 6.46
N ALA A 157 9.27 -7.28 5.14
CA ALA A 157 9.67 -6.19 4.28
C ALA A 157 8.57 -5.11 4.18
N ILE A 158 7.30 -5.51 4.07
CA ILE A 158 6.16 -4.58 4.15
C ILE A 158 6.13 -3.87 5.51
N ASP A 159 6.31 -4.59 6.62
CA ASP A 159 6.35 -3.98 7.95
C ASP A 159 7.50 -2.98 8.08
N THR A 160 8.67 -3.29 7.51
CA THR A 160 9.83 -2.38 7.46
C THR A 160 9.50 -1.09 6.71
N ILE A 161 8.84 -1.18 5.54
CA ILE A 161 8.37 0.00 4.79
C ILE A 161 7.42 0.85 5.64
N LEU A 162 6.44 0.21 6.27
CA LEU A 162 5.41 0.89 7.06
C LEU A 162 5.99 1.57 8.30
N ASN A 163 6.91 0.90 9.00
CA ASN A 163 7.59 1.46 10.17
C ASN A 163 8.44 2.68 9.82
N ASP A 164 9.14 2.64 8.68
CA ASP A 164 10.01 3.74 8.24
C ASP A 164 9.22 5.03 7.95
N VAL A 165 8.01 4.91 7.40
CA VAL A 165 7.11 6.06 7.16
C VAL A 165 6.24 6.42 8.37
N GLY A 166 6.58 5.89 9.55
CA GLY A 166 5.92 6.23 10.82
C GLY A 166 4.61 5.47 11.10
N TRP A 167 4.20 4.55 10.22
CA TRP A 167 3.06 3.68 10.43
C TRP A 167 3.47 2.50 11.32
N THR A 168 3.68 2.77 12.61
CA THR A 168 4.35 1.84 13.54
C THR A 168 3.41 1.04 14.43
N ASP A 169 2.19 1.54 14.67
CA ASP A 169 1.23 0.87 15.55
C ASP A 169 0.76 -0.47 14.92
N PRO A 170 0.94 -1.61 15.61
CA PRO A 170 0.41 -2.89 15.14
C PRO A 170 -1.11 -2.90 14.96
N ALA A 171 -1.85 -2.04 15.69
CA ALA A 171 -3.30 -1.92 15.52
C ALA A 171 -3.70 -1.35 14.15
N ASP A 172 -2.82 -0.61 13.49
CA ASP A 172 -3.07 -0.03 12.16
C ASP A 172 -2.62 -0.95 11.00
N LYS A 173 -2.28 -2.21 11.30
CA LYS A 173 -1.75 -3.19 10.36
C LYS A 173 -2.46 -4.54 10.46
N ASP A 174 -2.57 -5.23 9.34
CA ASP A 174 -3.03 -6.64 9.28
C ASP A 174 -2.22 -7.40 8.22
N LEU A 175 -1.03 -7.89 8.60
CA LEU A 175 -0.07 -8.47 7.66
C LEU A 175 -0.08 -9.99 7.74
N ALA A 176 -0.61 -10.66 6.72
CA ALA A 176 -0.54 -12.11 6.61
C ALA A 176 0.92 -12.57 6.43
N VAL A 177 1.23 -13.77 6.93
CA VAL A 177 2.56 -14.37 6.84
C VAL A 177 2.94 -14.58 5.36
N GLY A 178 4.00 -13.90 4.92
CA GLY A 178 4.57 -14.05 3.58
C GLY A 178 5.21 -15.43 3.37
N GLN A 179 5.10 -15.94 2.14
CA GLN A 179 5.61 -17.25 1.71
C GLN A 179 6.98 -17.16 1.01
N THR A 180 7.36 -15.96 0.56
CA THR A 180 8.66 -15.71 -0.07
C THR A 180 9.62 -15.08 0.93
N THR A 181 10.80 -15.68 1.06
CA THR A 181 11.93 -15.09 1.79
C THR A 181 12.92 -14.53 0.79
N MET A 182 13.00 -13.21 0.70
CA MET A 182 13.96 -12.51 -0.14
C MET A 182 15.36 -12.65 0.47
N THR A 183 16.33 -13.07 -0.35
CA THR A 183 17.72 -13.19 0.10
C THR A 183 18.27 -11.86 0.56
N ARG A 184 17.84 -10.78 -0.09
CA ARG A 184 18.20 -9.41 0.21
C ARG A 184 17.11 -8.46 -0.24
N TRP A 185 16.86 -7.41 0.54
CA TRP A 185 15.85 -6.41 0.21
C TRP A 185 16.17 -5.06 0.85
N TRP A 186 15.83 -3.98 0.13
CA TRP A 186 15.86 -2.60 0.61
C TRP A 186 14.91 -1.74 -0.25
N THR A 187 14.56 -0.55 0.24
CA THR A 187 13.87 0.48 -0.54
C THR A 187 14.52 1.84 -0.33
N THR A 188 14.49 2.68 -1.36
CA THR A 188 15.09 4.03 -1.37
C THR A 188 14.38 4.90 -2.39
N ASP A 189 14.26 6.21 -2.10
CA ASP A 189 13.83 7.28 -3.02
C ASP A 189 12.65 6.93 -3.96
N GLN A 190 11.59 6.30 -3.43
CA GLN A 190 10.39 6.00 -4.20
C GLN A 190 9.13 6.13 -3.33
N PRO A 191 7.97 6.49 -3.92
CA PRO A 191 6.73 6.59 -3.17
C PRO A 191 6.37 5.29 -2.46
N THR A 192 5.88 5.37 -1.22
CA THR A 192 5.58 4.19 -0.38
C THR A 192 4.73 3.14 -1.09
N ILE A 193 3.70 3.54 -1.85
CA ILE A 193 2.84 2.58 -2.56
C ILE A 193 3.61 1.78 -3.62
N ARG A 194 4.64 2.39 -4.22
CA ARG A 194 5.50 1.71 -5.20
C ARG A 194 6.41 0.70 -4.50
N ALA A 195 7.00 1.07 -3.36
CA ALA A 195 7.78 0.15 -2.56
C ALA A 195 6.96 -1.08 -2.12
N LEU A 196 5.72 -0.85 -1.64
CA LEU A 196 4.79 -1.92 -1.25
C LEU A 196 4.45 -2.84 -2.43
N ARG A 197 4.14 -2.27 -3.61
CA ARG A 197 3.81 -3.05 -4.83
C ARG A 197 4.96 -3.93 -5.33
N ILE A 198 6.22 -3.51 -5.15
CA ILE A 198 7.38 -4.34 -5.52
C ILE A 198 7.42 -5.60 -4.65
N VAL A 199 7.18 -5.46 -3.35
CA VAL A 199 7.12 -6.60 -2.43
C VAL A 199 5.88 -7.47 -2.71
N GLU A 200 4.74 -6.84 -2.98
CA GLU A 200 3.50 -7.51 -3.41
C GLU A 200 3.73 -8.41 -4.64
N GLU A 201 4.37 -7.90 -5.69
CA GLU A 201 4.61 -8.65 -6.93
C GLU A 201 5.59 -9.81 -6.69
N THR A 202 6.61 -9.60 -5.86
CA THR A 202 7.55 -10.66 -5.44
C THR A 202 6.82 -11.80 -4.73
N GLU A 203 5.81 -11.46 -3.92
CA GLU A 203 4.94 -12.44 -3.28
C GLU A 203 3.88 -13.01 -4.23
N ALA A 204 3.47 -12.33 -5.29
CA ALA A 204 2.14 -12.53 -5.90
C ALA A 204 1.02 -12.42 -4.84
N GLY A 205 1.17 -11.45 -3.93
CA GLY A 205 0.23 -11.15 -2.86
C GLY A 205 -0.69 -9.98 -3.20
N PHE A 206 -1.25 -9.36 -2.17
CA PHE A 206 -2.05 -8.15 -2.31
C PHE A 206 -1.92 -7.22 -1.10
N VAL A 207 -1.60 -5.94 -1.33
CA VAL A 207 -1.60 -4.91 -0.29
C VAL A 207 -2.88 -4.08 -0.43
N LYS A 208 -3.67 -3.95 0.63
CA LYS A 208 -4.96 -3.25 0.58
C LYS A 208 -5.22 -2.38 1.80
N GLU A 209 -6.18 -1.47 1.66
CA GLU A 209 -6.76 -0.73 2.78
C GLU A 209 -8.03 -1.45 3.25
N THR A 210 -8.14 -1.66 4.56
CA THR A 210 -9.36 -2.19 5.19
C THR A 210 -10.38 -1.07 5.44
N ALA A 211 -11.64 -1.43 5.67
CA ALA A 211 -12.71 -0.47 5.92
C ALA A 211 -12.45 0.43 7.15
N ASP A 212 -11.79 -0.12 8.18
CA ASP A 212 -11.37 0.54 9.41
C ASP A 212 -10.06 1.34 9.29
N GLY A 213 -9.41 1.34 8.12
CA GLY A 213 -8.28 2.22 7.80
C GLY A 213 -6.90 1.63 8.06
N LYS A 214 -6.79 0.31 8.27
CA LYS A 214 -5.52 -0.38 8.38
C LYS A 214 -4.90 -0.62 7.01
N ILE A 215 -3.59 -0.83 7.01
CA ILE A 215 -2.90 -1.46 5.88
C ILE A 215 -2.88 -2.97 6.09
N ALA A 216 -3.50 -3.69 5.18
CA ALA A 216 -3.51 -5.15 5.18
C ALA A 216 -2.61 -5.71 4.06
N PHE A 217 -1.97 -6.84 4.35
CA PHE A 217 -1.26 -7.63 3.36
C PHE A 217 -1.83 -9.04 3.33
N GLU A 218 -2.24 -9.47 2.14
CA GLU A 218 -2.63 -10.84 1.86
C GLU A 218 -1.46 -11.53 1.14
N SER A 219 -0.92 -12.60 1.74
CA SER A 219 0.02 -13.45 1.03
C SER A 219 -0.70 -14.23 -0.08
N ARG A 220 0.08 -14.81 -1.00
CA ARG A 220 -0.40 -15.64 -2.12
C ARG A 220 -1.35 -16.78 -1.71
N VAL A 221 -1.28 -17.26 -0.46
CA VAL A 221 -2.12 -18.35 0.04
C VAL A 221 -3.38 -17.86 0.78
N THR A 222 -3.55 -16.54 0.96
CA THR A 222 -4.67 -16.00 1.76
C THR A 222 -6.02 -16.47 1.21
N ARG A 223 -6.21 -16.34 -0.11
CA ARG A 223 -7.44 -16.74 -0.80
C ARG A 223 -7.65 -18.28 -0.89
N LEU A 224 -6.70 -19.06 -0.37
CA LEU A 224 -6.79 -20.53 -0.27
C LEU A 224 -7.32 -21.01 1.08
N ASN A 225 -7.48 -20.10 2.04
CA ASN A 225 -7.91 -20.41 3.39
C ASN A 225 -9.27 -19.76 3.68
N ALA A 226 -9.96 -20.29 4.69
CA ALA A 226 -11.19 -19.68 5.19
C ALA A 226 -10.95 -18.21 5.61
N PRO A 227 -11.90 -17.29 5.36
CA PRO A 227 -13.23 -17.53 4.78
C PRO A 227 -13.28 -17.46 3.25
N TYR A 228 -12.14 -17.32 2.56
CA TYR A 228 -12.07 -17.07 1.11
C TYR A 228 -12.10 -18.35 0.25
N ASP A 229 -11.90 -19.50 0.89
CA ASP A 229 -11.90 -20.82 0.26
C ASP A 229 -13.30 -21.31 -0.16
N THR A 230 -14.36 -20.65 0.32
CA THR A 230 -15.75 -20.97 0.03
C THR A 230 -16.54 -19.72 -0.36
N SER A 231 -17.56 -19.89 -1.20
CA SER A 231 -18.43 -18.79 -1.59
C SER A 231 -19.28 -18.34 -0.40
N GLN A 232 -19.23 -17.06 -0.09
CA GLN A 232 -19.92 -16.45 1.05
C GLN A 232 -21.33 -15.96 0.69
N ALA A 233 -21.57 -15.65 -0.59
CA ALA A 233 -22.88 -15.25 -1.09
C ALA A 233 -23.09 -15.63 -2.55
N THR A 234 -24.34 -15.91 -2.92
CA THR A 234 -24.74 -16.13 -4.31
C THR A 234 -25.61 -14.98 -4.80
N PHE A 235 -25.23 -14.38 -5.93
CA PHE A 235 -25.97 -13.34 -6.63
C PHE A 235 -26.52 -13.89 -7.94
N SER A 236 -27.82 -13.70 -8.19
CA SER A 236 -28.50 -14.27 -9.35
C SER A 236 -29.57 -13.36 -9.96
N ASP A 237 -29.79 -13.53 -11.26
CA ASP A 237 -30.90 -12.97 -12.03
C ASP A 237 -32.15 -13.88 -12.09
N ALA A 238 -32.13 -15.02 -11.38
CA ALA A 238 -33.28 -15.91 -11.31
C ALA A 238 -34.45 -15.25 -10.55
N SER A 239 -35.68 -15.55 -10.98
CA SER A 239 -36.87 -15.14 -10.24
C SER A 239 -36.85 -15.75 -8.84
N GLY A 240 -36.90 -14.89 -7.81
CA GLY A 240 -36.88 -15.32 -6.41
C GLY A 240 -35.49 -15.52 -5.80
N ALA A 241 -34.41 -15.11 -6.49
CA ALA A 241 -33.07 -15.12 -5.92
C ALA A 241 -32.99 -14.28 -4.63
N THR A 242 -32.29 -14.79 -3.62
CA THR A 242 -32.07 -14.10 -2.33
C THR A 242 -31.30 -12.80 -2.52
N ASN A 243 -30.15 -12.87 -3.20
CA ASN A 243 -29.41 -11.69 -3.63
C ASN A 243 -29.52 -11.51 -5.14
N THR A 244 -29.89 -10.30 -5.55
CA THR A 244 -30.05 -9.93 -6.96
C THR A 244 -29.07 -8.83 -7.34
N TYR A 245 -28.69 -8.79 -8.62
CA TYR A 245 -27.97 -7.67 -9.21
C TYR A 245 -28.87 -6.90 -10.18
N LEU A 246 -28.58 -5.60 -10.32
CA LEU A 246 -29.27 -4.71 -11.25
C LEU A 246 -28.61 -4.73 -12.64
N ARG A 247 -27.28 -4.77 -12.67
CA ARG A 247 -26.48 -4.76 -13.89
C ARG A 247 -25.27 -5.67 -13.71
N LEU A 248 -24.97 -6.43 -14.75
CA LEU A 248 -23.78 -7.26 -14.83
C LEU A 248 -23.12 -6.99 -16.18
N GLU A 249 -21.88 -6.51 -16.14
CA GLU A 249 -21.06 -6.23 -17.32
C GLU A 249 -19.91 -7.22 -17.35
N GLN A 250 -19.57 -7.69 -18.55
CA GLN A 250 -18.40 -8.52 -18.80
C GLN A 250 -17.44 -7.70 -19.66
N GLU A 251 -16.22 -7.50 -19.16
CA GLU A 251 -15.14 -6.92 -19.96
C GLU A 251 -14.70 -7.93 -21.02
N ASP A 252 -14.09 -7.46 -22.13
CA ASP A 252 -13.59 -8.34 -23.18
C ASP A 252 -12.55 -9.32 -22.61
N PRO A 253 -12.87 -10.63 -22.49
CA PRO A 253 -11.96 -11.62 -21.90
C PRO A 253 -10.69 -11.80 -22.72
N LEU A 254 -10.70 -11.46 -24.01
CA LEU A 254 -9.48 -11.58 -24.81
C LEU A 254 -8.40 -10.65 -24.29
N SER A 255 -8.73 -9.48 -23.75
CA SER A 255 -7.75 -8.52 -23.23
C SER A 255 -6.93 -9.04 -22.05
N THR A 256 -7.39 -10.10 -21.37
CA THR A 256 -6.75 -10.67 -20.18
C THR A 256 -5.68 -11.70 -20.48
N VAL A 257 -5.57 -12.14 -21.74
CA VAL A 257 -4.66 -13.24 -22.11
C VAL A 257 -3.21 -12.77 -21.97
N ILE A 258 -2.44 -13.51 -21.16
CA ILE A 258 -0.98 -13.37 -20.99
C ILE A 258 -0.40 -14.78 -21.13
N ASN A 259 0.36 -14.99 -22.21
CA ASN A 259 0.92 -16.29 -22.57
C ASN A 259 2.44 -16.28 -22.69
N HIS A 260 3.06 -15.19 -22.26
CA HIS A 260 4.49 -15.00 -22.16
C HIS A 260 4.78 -14.16 -20.92
N VAL A 261 5.45 -14.73 -19.93
CA VAL A 261 5.81 -14.04 -18.70
C VAL A 261 7.32 -14.08 -18.52
N GLU A 262 7.92 -12.94 -18.20
CA GLU A 262 9.35 -12.80 -17.93
C GLU A 262 9.59 -12.23 -16.52
N ALA A 263 10.63 -12.73 -15.86
CA ALA A 263 11.08 -12.24 -14.56
C ALA A 263 12.62 -12.24 -14.48
N LEU A 264 13.18 -11.30 -13.72
CA LEU A 264 14.61 -11.19 -13.47
C LEU A 264 14.94 -11.65 -12.05
N SER A 265 15.93 -12.53 -11.90
CA SER A 265 16.55 -12.82 -10.60
C SER A 265 18.00 -12.33 -10.60
N ARG A 266 18.43 -11.75 -9.47
CA ARG A 266 19.77 -11.21 -9.27
C ARG A 266 20.44 -11.87 -8.07
N SER A 267 21.76 -11.98 -8.16
CA SER A 267 22.62 -12.31 -7.02
C SER A 267 23.59 -11.17 -6.76
N TYR A 268 24.18 -11.16 -5.57
CA TYR A 268 25.00 -10.05 -5.09
C TYR A 268 26.36 -10.54 -4.60
N ASN A 269 27.38 -9.74 -4.86
CA ASN A 269 28.73 -9.94 -4.32
C ASN A 269 29.05 -8.86 -3.29
N TYR A 270 29.76 -9.29 -2.25
CA TYR A 270 30.24 -8.43 -1.17
C TYR A 270 31.67 -7.97 -1.44
N ASN A 271 31.90 -6.67 -1.36
CA ASN A 271 33.24 -6.12 -1.37
C ASN A 271 33.41 -5.19 -0.16
N TYR A 272 34.42 -5.46 0.67
CA TYR A 272 34.84 -4.51 1.69
C TYR A 272 35.47 -3.30 0.99
N PHE A 273 34.94 -2.10 1.23
CA PHE A 273 35.55 -0.86 0.75
C PHE A 273 36.14 -0.09 1.92
N SER A 274 37.39 0.39 1.76
CA SER A 274 38.03 1.23 2.77
C SER A 274 37.35 2.60 2.92
N THR A 275 36.67 3.08 1.86
CA THR A 275 35.93 4.36 1.82
C THR A 275 34.84 4.27 0.76
N LEU A 276 33.59 4.60 1.12
CA LEU A 276 32.44 4.60 0.20
C LEU A 276 32.08 6.00 -0.29
N TRP A 277 32.33 7.00 0.56
CA TRP A 277 32.09 8.41 0.23
C TRP A 277 33.09 9.30 0.96
N THR A 278 33.49 10.39 0.32
CA THR A 278 34.37 11.42 0.89
C THR A 278 33.76 12.78 0.59
N SER A 279 33.76 13.68 1.57
CA SER A 279 33.31 15.06 1.35
C SER A 279 34.15 15.73 0.27
N PRO A 280 33.51 16.38 -0.73
CA PRO A 280 34.26 17.12 -1.75
C PRO A 280 34.86 18.43 -1.19
N GLU A 281 34.30 18.96 -0.10
CA GLU A 281 34.73 20.19 0.54
C GLU A 281 35.91 19.91 1.50
N THR A 282 37.10 20.37 1.12
CA THR A 282 38.35 20.22 1.88
C THR A 282 39.23 21.46 1.77
N GLY A 283 40.23 21.58 2.66
CA GLY A 283 41.17 22.70 2.67
C GLY A 283 40.45 24.02 2.92
N ALA A 284 40.73 25.06 2.12
CA ALA A 284 40.11 26.37 2.30
C ALA A 284 38.56 26.37 2.26
N ASN A 285 37.96 25.33 1.67
CA ASN A 285 36.51 25.16 1.58
C ASN A 285 35.94 24.23 2.65
N SER A 286 36.73 23.79 3.63
CA SER A 286 36.27 22.84 4.65
C SER A 286 35.01 23.33 5.36
N PRO A 287 34.01 22.45 5.58
CA PRO A 287 32.75 22.84 6.18
C PRO A 287 32.95 23.46 7.57
N GLN A 288 32.44 24.68 7.74
CA GLN A 288 32.47 25.41 9.00
C GLN A 288 31.31 25.03 9.93
N LEU A 289 31.61 24.91 11.23
CA LEU A 289 30.69 24.73 12.36
C LEU A 289 31.03 25.76 13.45
N VAL A 290 30.22 26.80 13.61
CA VAL A 290 30.39 27.77 14.73
C VAL A 290 30.01 27.13 16.07
N PRO A 291 30.40 27.70 17.23
CA PRO A 291 30.02 27.15 18.54
C PRO A 291 28.51 26.87 18.65
N ALA A 292 28.17 25.70 19.19
CA ALA A 292 26.80 25.17 19.33
C ALA A 292 26.03 24.96 18.01
N GLN A 293 26.67 25.09 16.85
CA GLN A 293 26.04 24.80 15.57
C GLN A 293 25.99 23.30 15.31
N THR A 294 24.85 22.86 14.80
CA THR A 294 24.64 21.54 14.21
C THR A 294 24.55 21.66 12.69
N ARG A 295 25.22 20.77 11.95
CA ARG A 295 25.03 20.61 10.50
C ARG A 295 24.89 19.13 10.13
N LEU A 296 24.05 18.89 9.12
CA LEU A 296 23.84 17.56 8.53
C LEU A 296 24.68 17.40 7.26
N PHE A 297 25.33 16.25 7.12
CA PHE A 297 26.04 15.82 5.92
C PHE A 297 25.50 14.45 5.51
N ILE A 298 25.02 14.33 4.28
CA ILE A 298 24.45 13.08 3.75
C ILE A 298 25.48 12.44 2.83
N ALA A 299 26.10 11.37 3.30
CA ALA A 299 26.94 10.52 2.46
C ALA A 299 26.03 9.62 1.61
N LYS A 300 26.10 9.74 0.28
CA LYS A 300 25.33 8.91 -0.65
C LYS A 300 26.22 7.87 -1.33
N TYR A 301 25.75 6.63 -1.36
CA TYR A 301 26.34 5.51 -2.07
C TYR A 301 25.22 4.58 -2.59
N PRO A 302 25.25 4.07 -3.83
CA PRO A 302 26.25 4.32 -4.86
C PRO A 302 26.29 5.79 -5.32
N ASN A 303 27.44 6.20 -5.85
CA ASN A 303 27.69 7.53 -6.40
C ASN A 303 28.55 7.41 -7.68
N GLN A 304 28.86 8.53 -8.34
CA GLN A 304 29.60 8.54 -9.61
C GLN A 304 30.98 7.86 -9.56
N ASN A 305 31.58 7.72 -8.37
CA ASN A 305 32.89 7.08 -8.17
C ASN A 305 32.76 5.61 -7.78
N SER A 306 31.55 5.12 -7.55
CA SER A 306 31.29 3.73 -7.20
C SER A 306 31.42 2.83 -8.43
N PRO A 307 31.70 1.53 -8.26
CA PRO A 307 31.58 0.57 -9.36
C PRO A 307 30.22 0.70 -10.06
N ASN A 308 30.18 0.57 -11.39
CA ASN A 308 28.94 0.73 -12.17
C ASN A 308 27.80 -0.22 -11.75
N ASN A 309 28.13 -1.33 -11.10
CA ASN A 309 27.19 -2.32 -10.60
C ASN A 309 27.01 -2.26 -9.07
N ALA A 310 27.49 -1.23 -8.39
CA ALA A 310 27.19 -1.00 -6.99
C ALA A 310 25.71 -0.68 -6.83
N VAL A 311 25.06 -1.24 -5.79
CA VAL A 311 23.61 -1.13 -5.59
C VAL A 311 23.22 -0.59 -4.23
N GLU A 312 23.94 -0.96 -3.16
CA GLU A 312 23.65 -0.55 -1.79
C GLU A 312 24.87 -0.76 -0.87
N VAL A 313 24.72 -0.40 0.39
CA VAL A 313 25.69 -0.59 1.48
C VAL A 313 25.14 -1.58 2.49
N ASP A 314 25.76 -2.75 2.55
CA ASP A 314 25.39 -3.83 3.45
C ASP A 314 25.48 -3.40 4.90
N SER A 315 26.52 -2.66 5.24
CA SER A 315 26.75 -2.17 6.59
C SER A 315 27.64 -0.95 6.59
N TRP A 316 27.14 0.16 7.14
CA TRP A 316 27.92 1.37 7.39
C TRP A 316 28.67 1.26 8.71
N ASN A 317 29.94 1.68 8.73
CA ASN A 317 30.69 1.84 9.97
C ASN A 317 30.28 3.15 10.66
N ASP A 318 30.30 3.16 12.00
CA ASP A 318 30.17 4.43 12.74
C ASP A 318 31.39 5.32 12.46
N PRO A 319 31.20 6.63 12.26
CA PRO A 319 32.31 7.57 12.07
C PRO A 319 33.25 7.58 13.29
N VAL A 320 34.53 7.30 13.06
CA VAL A 320 35.57 7.31 14.09
C VAL A 320 36.39 8.60 14.02
N ALA A 321 36.56 9.29 15.15
CA ALA A 321 37.42 10.47 15.25
C ALA A 321 38.84 10.18 14.74
N ASN A 322 39.45 11.14 14.04
CA ASN A 322 40.78 11.04 13.42
C ASN A 322 40.91 10.01 12.28
N THR A 323 39.85 9.25 11.99
CA THR A 323 39.79 8.34 10.85
C THR A 323 38.79 8.84 9.82
N ASP A 324 37.56 9.06 10.24
CA ASP A 324 36.44 9.43 9.38
C ASP A 324 36.17 10.93 9.39
N TYR A 325 36.50 11.58 10.51
CA TYR A 325 36.44 13.04 10.61
C TYR A 325 37.60 13.60 11.44
N VAL A 326 38.05 14.79 11.04
CA VAL A 326 39.00 15.62 11.77
C VAL A 326 38.47 17.04 11.75
N ALA A 327 38.48 17.70 12.91
CA ALA A 327 38.04 19.08 13.05
C ALA A 327 39.19 19.97 13.54
N ASN A 328 39.34 21.16 12.96
CA ASN A 328 40.41 22.06 13.29
C ASN A 328 39.90 23.51 13.40
N SER A 329 40.60 24.36 14.16
CA SER A 329 40.25 25.79 14.24
C SER A 329 40.56 26.58 12.97
N ASP A 330 41.32 26.00 12.04
CA ASP A 330 41.66 26.54 10.73
C ASP A 330 41.19 25.58 9.62
N PRO A 331 40.57 26.09 8.53
CA PRO A 331 40.06 25.25 7.45
C PRO A 331 41.13 24.40 6.74
N THR A 332 42.41 24.79 6.79
CA THR A 332 43.51 24.04 6.17
C THR A 332 44.12 22.97 7.07
N GLY A 333 43.68 22.86 8.32
CA GLY A 333 44.15 21.85 9.28
C GLY A 333 45.44 22.22 10.03
N VAL A 334 45.93 23.45 9.88
CA VAL A 334 47.17 23.93 10.56
C VAL A 334 46.92 24.54 11.94
N GLY A 335 45.66 24.73 12.33
CA GLY A 335 45.27 25.29 13.62
C GLY A 335 45.17 24.25 14.74
N ILE A 336 44.41 24.57 15.77
CA ILE A 336 44.20 23.70 16.94
C ILE A 336 43.26 22.55 16.57
N ASP A 337 43.60 21.32 16.95
CA ASP A 337 42.72 20.16 16.81
C ASP A 337 41.51 20.31 17.75
N LEU A 338 40.32 20.35 17.14
CA LEU A 338 39.03 20.47 17.81
C LEU A 338 38.20 19.19 17.66
N THR A 339 38.77 18.10 17.16
CA THR A 339 38.05 16.85 16.86
C THR A 339 37.30 16.29 18.07
N SER A 340 37.88 16.39 19.27
CA SER A 340 37.23 15.95 20.52
C SER A 340 36.06 16.83 20.97
N SER A 341 35.91 18.02 20.40
CA SER A 341 34.80 18.94 20.68
C SER A 341 33.63 18.75 19.72
N ILE A 342 33.69 17.74 18.85
CA ILE A 342 32.67 17.43 17.87
C ILE A 342 31.86 16.23 18.35
N ASN A 343 30.56 16.43 18.50
CA ASN A 343 29.60 15.37 18.73
C ASN A 343 29.03 14.90 17.39
N VAL A 344 28.95 13.58 17.21
CA VAL A 344 28.48 12.96 15.96
C VAL A 344 27.36 11.99 16.27
N SER A 345 26.23 12.15 15.59
CA SER A 345 25.16 11.16 15.54
C SER A 345 24.88 10.78 14.09
N VAL A 346 24.39 9.55 13.85
CA VAL A 346 24.17 9.03 12.49
C VAL A 346 22.87 8.29 12.35
N VAL A 347 22.25 8.42 11.18
CA VAL A 347 21.18 7.55 10.67
C VAL A 347 21.70 6.86 9.42
N LYS A 348 21.56 5.54 9.35
CA LYS A 348 22.11 4.69 8.30
C LYS A 348 20.97 4.01 7.54
N THR A 349 21.03 4.07 6.22
CA THR A 349 20.10 3.40 5.29
C THR A 349 20.90 2.59 4.28
N ALA A 350 20.24 1.81 3.43
CA ALA A 350 20.89 1.01 2.40
C ALA A 350 21.72 1.86 1.42
N THR A 351 21.38 3.14 1.21
CA THR A 351 22.05 3.99 0.22
C THR A 351 22.63 5.29 0.79
N GLN A 352 22.37 5.58 2.07
CA GLN A 352 22.76 6.84 2.67
C GLN A 352 23.25 6.66 4.11
N MET A 353 24.19 7.49 4.52
CA MET A 353 24.46 7.76 5.92
C MET A 353 24.30 9.26 6.17
N ILE A 354 23.27 9.61 6.94
CA ILE A 354 23.01 10.97 7.40
C ILE A 354 23.84 11.17 8.67
N MET A 355 24.83 12.03 8.62
CA MET A 355 25.70 12.36 9.75
C MET A 355 25.36 13.75 10.27
N GLU A 356 25.00 13.83 11.54
CA GLU A 356 24.83 15.07 12.27
C GLU A 356 26.10 15.39 13.05
N PHE A 357 26.72 16.53 12.74
CA PHE A 357 27.89 17.03 13.43
C PHE A 357 27.52 18.28 14.22
N ARG A 358 27.81 18.27 15.52
CA ARG A 358 27.62 19.40 16.43
C ARG A 358 28.94 19.84 17.04
N ASN A 359 29.24 21.13 16.97
CA ASN A 359 30.41 21.70 17.64
C ASN A 359 30.06 22.13 19.07
N ASP A 360 30.54 21.37 20.05
CA ASP A 360 30.36 21.62 21.48
C ASP A 360 31.49 22.45 22.09
N HIS A 361 32.46 22.92 21.30
CA HIS A 361 33.47 23.86 21.80
C HIS A 361 32.81 25.19 22.19
N PRO A 362 33.09 25.76 23.38
CA PRO A 362 32.34 26.91 23.91
C PRO A 362 32.52 28.20 23.11
N THR A 363 33.64 28.38 22.41
CA THR A 363 34.03 29.68 21.82
C THR A 363 34.67 29.62 20.44
N MET A 364 35.05 28.43 19.96
CA MET A 364 35.86 28.31 18.74
C MET A 364 35.04 27.66 17.64
N THR A 365 35.12 28.24 16.45
CA THR A 365 34.66 27.62 15.22
C THR A 365 35.52 26.41 14.89
N ALA A 366 34.89 25.30 14.53
CA ALA A 366 35.53 24.12 14.00
C ALA A 366 35.31 24.01 12.48
N TYR A 367 36.34 23.59 11.77
CA TYR A 367 36.29 23.27 10.35
C TYR A 367 36.56 21.79 10.17
N LEU A 368 35.67 21.08 9.47
CA LEU A 368 35.87 19.66 9.16
C LEU A 368 36.90 19.52 8.03
N THR A 369 38.14 19.23 8.38
CA THR A 369 39.27 19.11 7.44
C THR A 369 39.34 17.73 6.80
N THR A 370 38.72 16.74 7.44
CA THR A 370 38.48 15.42 6.89
C THR A 370 37.05 15.03 7.21
N LEU A 371 36.35 14.49 6.24
CA LEU A 371 35.02 13.94 6.40
C LEU A 371 34.80 12.84 5.35
N GLN A 372 34.60 11.62 5.80
CA GLN A 372 34.35 10.46 4.95
C GLN A 372 33.41 9.45 5.62
N ALA A 373 32.87 8.56 4.81
CA ALA A 373 32.02 7.46 5.22
C ALA A 373 32.59 6.14 4.72
N ARG A 374 32.60 5.14 5.60
CA ARG A 374 33.12 3.80 5.34
C ARG A 374 32.05 2.76 5.58
N GLY A 375 32.20 1.62 4.93
CA GLY A 375 31.29 0.50 5.05
C GLY A 375 31.52 -0.54 3.99
N ASN A 376 30.63 -1.52 3.98
CA ASN A 376 30.67 -2.62 3.05
C ASN A 376 29.68 -2.38 1.92
N GLY A 377 30.21 -2.17 0.71
CA GLY A 377 29.39 -1.93 -0.47
C GLY A 377 29.04 -3.25 -1.15
N THR A 378 27.86 -3.30 -1.74
CA THR A 378 27.36 -4.46 -2.47
C THR A 378 27.28 -4.15 -3.94
N THR A 379 27.72 -5.11 -4.75
CA THR A 379 27.61 -5.06 -6.20
C THR A 379 26.66 -6.14 -6.71
N SER A 380 25.78 -5.80 -7.65
CA SER A 380 24.94 -6.78 -8.34
C SER A 380 25.74 -7.57 -9.37
N ASN A 381 25.48 -8.88 -9.42
CA ASN A 381 25.92 -9.75 -10.51
C ASN A 381 25.01 -9.59 -11.73
N ASP A 382 25.44 -10.16 -12.86
CA ASP A 382 24.61 -10.22 -14.06
C ASP A 382 23.27 -10.91 -13.75
N PRO A 383 22.13 -10.30 -14.13
CA PRO A 383 20.83 -10.87 -13.86
C PRO A 383 20.57 -12.11 -14.72
N ILE A 384 19.78 -13.04 -14.20
CA ILE A 384 19.23 -14.16 -14.95
C ILE A 384 17.80 -13.79 -15.33
N LEU A 385 17.54 -13.70 -16.64
CA LEU A 385 16.19 -13.59 -17.20
C LEU A 385 15.61 -14.98 -17.37
N VAL A 386 14.49 -15.24 -16.70
CA VAL A 386 13.69 -16.46 -16.87
C VAL A 386 12.39 -16.13 -17.57
N LYS A 387 11.80 -17.12 -18.28
CA LYS A 387 10.56 -16.93 -19.01
C LYS A 387 9.71 -18.19 -19.05
N ALA A 388 8.39 -17.98 -19.06
CA ALA A 388 7.40 -19.01 -19.33
C ALA A 388 6.59 -18.61 -20.59
N VAL A 389 6.32 -19.57 -21.47
CA VAL A 389 5.59 -19.34 -22.74
C VAL A 389 4.63 -20.50 -23.00
N ASP A 390 3.38 -20.20 -23.36
CA ASP A 390 2.41 -21.18 -23.86
C ASP A 390 2.22 -21.02 -25.38
N THR A 391 2.87 -21.91 -26.15
CA THR A 391 2.88 -21.83 -27.63
C THR A 391 1.51 -22.13 -28.25
N ASN A 392 0.68 -22.94 -27.60
CA ASN A 392 -0.67 -23.23 -28.06
C ASN A 392 -1.55 -21.98 -27.95
N SER A 393 -1.51 -21.30 -26.79
CA SER A 393 -2.18 -20.02 -26.58
C SER A 393 -1.68 -18.98 -27.57
N GLN A 394 -0.36 -18.86 -27.80
CA GLN A 394 0.19 -17.93 -28.78
C GLN A 394 -0.31 -18.19 -30.21
N SER A 395 -0.50 -19.45 -30.59
CA SER A 395 -1.02 -19.80 -31.92
C SER A 395 -2.47 -19.30 -32.14
N ILE A 396 -3.24 -19.13 -31.06
CA ILE A 396 -4.64 -18.69 -31.09
C ILE A 396 -4.74 -17.16 -30.88
N PHE A 397 -4.02 -16.62 -29.89
CA PHE A 397 -4.21 -15.26 -29.38
C PHE A 397 -3.06 -14.29 -29.69
N GLY A 398 -1.99 -14.77 -30.34
CA GLY A 398 -0.74 -14.03 -30.55
C GLY A 398 0.14 -13.97 -29.30
N ASP A 399 1.36 -13.45 -29.44
CA ASP A 399 2.27 -13.23 -28.31
C ASP A 399 1.78 -12.08 -27.42
N ARG A 400 1.58 -12.36 -26.14
CA ARG A 400 1.08 -11.41 -25.14
C ARG A 400 1.93 -11.48 -23.90
N LYS A 401 2.82 -10.49 -23.78
CA LYS A 401 3.92 -10.47 -22.83
C LYS A 401 3.61 -9.64 -21.59
N TYR A 402 3.96 -10.19 -20.43
CA TYR A 402 4.10 -9.47 -19.16
C TYR A 402 5.54 -9.60 -18.66
N THR A 403 6.10 -8.54 -18.10
CA THR A 403 7.43 -8.54 -17.49
C THR A 403 7.30 -8.05 -16.05
N ALA A 404 7.76 -8.86 -15.10
CA ALA A 404 7.78 -8.50 -13.70
C ALA A 404 8.61 -7.23 -13.47
N VAL A 405 8.10 -6.34 -12.62
CA VAL A 405 8.78 -5.10 -12.23
C VAL A 405 9.79 -5.35 -11.10
N THR A 406 9.48 -6.30 -10.21
CA THR A 406 10.36 -6.68 -9.11
C THR A 406 11.66 -7.35 -9.57
N GLU A 407 12.73 -7.10 -8.81
CA GLU A 407 14.05 -7.71 -8.99
C GLU A 407 14.44 -8.61 -7.81
N PHE A 408 13.55 -8.77 -6.82
CA PHE A 408 13.85 -9.39 -5.53
C PHE A 408 13.49 -10.88 -5.46
N PHE A 409 13.36 -11.55 -6.60
CA PHE A 409 13.17 -13.01 -6.61
C PHE A 409 14.39 -13.72 -5.99
N PRO A 410 14.19 -14.59 -4.98
CA PRO A 410 15.28 -15.19 -4.22
C PRO A 410 16.26 -16.02 -5.06
N SER A 411 15.77 -16.62 -6.14
CA SER A 411 16.55 -17.42 -7.08
C SER A 411 15.89 -17.46 -8.45
N ALA A 412 16.65 -17.87 -9.48
CA ALA A 412 16.11 -18.13 -10.81
C ALA A 412 14.99 -19.20 -10.79
N GLN A 413 15.08 -20.19 -9.90
CA GLN A 413 14.03 -21.21 -9.74
C GLN A 413 12.73 -20.59 -9.22
N ASN A 414 12.80 -19.72 -8.21
CA ASN A 414 11.61 -19.03 -7.69
C ASN A 414 11.00 -18.10 -8.73
N ALA A 415 11.83 -17.37 -9.48
CA ALA A 415 11.38 -16.53 -10.58
C ALA A 415 10.70 -17.36 -11.69
N GLN A 416 11.25 -18.54 -12.03
CA GLN A 416 10.67 -19.43 -13.03
C GLN A 416 9.28 -19.93 -12.58
N SER A 417 9.17 -20.43 -11.35
CA SER A 417 7.88 -20.86 -10.79
C SER A 417 6.83 -19.75 -10.74
N TRP A 418 7.27 -18.50 -10.53
CA TRP A 418 6.38 -17.33 -10.60
C TRP A 418 5.89 -17.09 -12.04
N CYS A 419 6.77 -17.18 -13.04
CA CYS A 419 6.39 -17.07 -14.45
C CYS A 419 5.41 -18.19 -14.88
N ASP A 420 5.70 -19.44 -14.51
CA ASP A 420 4.89 -20.60 -14.89
C ASP A 420 3.48 -20.51 -14.31
N TYR A 421 3.36 -20.03 -13.07
CA TYR A 421 2.07 -19.78 -12.44
C TYR A 421 1.23 -18.78 -13.23
N HIS A 422 1.79 -17.61 -13.54
CA HIS A 422 1.04 -16.56 -14.22
C HIS A 422 0.66 -16.96 -15.63
N VAL A 423 1.53 -17.68 -16.36
CA VAL A 423 1.14 -18.27 -17.65
C VAL A 423 0.02 -19.29 -17.46
N ALA A 424 0.09 -20.17 -16.46
CA ALA A 424 -0.95 -21.17 -16.23
C ALA A 424 -2.33 -20.54 -15.96
N VAL A 425 -2.37 -19.40 -15.24
CA VAL A 425 -3.60 -18.69 -14.89
C VAL A 425 -4.14 -17.86 -16.06
N PHE A 426 -3.26 -17.16 -16.81
CA PHE A 426 -3.67 -16.14 -17.78
C PHE A 426 -3.49 -16.55 -19.24
N LYS A 427 -3.03 -17.77 -19.56
CA LYS A 427 -2.87 -18.23 -20.95
C LYS A 427 -4.18 -18.34 -21.73
N GLU A 428 -5.31 -18.39 -21.05
CA GLU A 428 -6.65 -18.43 -21.65
C GLU A 428 -7.46 -17.20 -21.21
N PRO A 429 -8.48 -16.80 -21.99
CA PRO A 429 -9.35 -15.68 -21.62
C PRO A 429 -10.04 -15.92 -20.28
N VAL A 430 -9.94 -14.94 -19.36
CA VAL A 430 -10.60 -15.00 -18.04
C VAL A 430 -11.71 -13.97 -17.96
N ASN A 431 -12.81 -14.33 -17.29
CA ASN A 431 -13.99 -13.46 -17.20
C ASN A 431 -13.78 -12.40 -16.12
N ILE A 432 -13.60 -11.15 -16.52
CA ILE A 432 -13.68 -10.01 -15.59
C ILE A 432 -15.09 -9.46 -15.64
N LEU A 433 -15.74 -9.40 -14.47
CA LEU A 433 -17.11 -8.91 -14.35
C LEU A 433 -17.17 -7.63 -13.53
N LYS A 434 -18.11 -6.77 -13.89
CA LYS A 434 -18.53 -5.63 -13.08
C LYS A 434 -19.99 -5.77 -12.72
N MET A 435 -20.26 -6.03 -11.44
CA MET A 435 -21.60 -6.26 -10.92
C MET A 435 -22.07 -5.03 -10.14
N THR A 436 -23.24 -4.49 -10.51
CA THR A 436 -23.90 -3.40 -9.79
C THR A 436 -25.22 -3.88 -9.20
N PHE A 437 -25.48 -3.59 -7.93
CA PHE A 437 -26.73 -3.90 -7.27
C PHE A 437 -27.19 -2.77 -6.34
N SER A 438 -28.48 -2.75 -6.04
CA SER A 438 -29.04 -1.85 -5.03
C SER A 438 -29.08 -2.57 -3.70
N ALA A 439 -28.45 -2.01 -2.66
CA ALA A 439 -28.53 -2.53 -1.30
C ALA A 439 -29.96 -2.42 -0.73
N ASN A 440 -30.74 -1.43 -1.16
CA ASN A 440 -32.07 -1.15 -0.63
C ASN A 440 -33.18 -2.11 -1.11
N VAL A 441 -32.87 -3.01 -2.05
CA VAL A 441 -33.87 -3.92 -2.64
C VAL A 441 -34.47 -4.85 -1.59
N ASN A 442 -33.65 -5.44 -0.73
CA ASN A 442 -34.05 -6.33 0.36
C ASN A 442 -32.96 -6.37 1.44
N GLN A 443 -33.24 -7.01 2.58
CA GLN A 443 -32.29 -7.07 3.70
C GLN A 443 -31.04 -7.91 3.38
N ALA A 444 -31.15 -8.92 2.52
CA ALA A 444 -30.03 -9.77 2.17
C ALA A 444 -28.97 -8.99 1.37
N ASN A 445 -29.37 -8.25 0.33
CA ASN A 445 -28.50 -7.34 -0.40
C ASN A 445 -27.91 -6.25 0.51
N MET A 446 -28.68 -5.72 1.46
CA MET A 446 -28.17 -4.75 2.42
C MET A 446 -27.05 -5.35 3.29
N ASN A 447 -27.24 -6.58 3.79
CA ASN A 447 -26.20 -7.27 4.56
C ASN A 447 -24.96 -7.52 3.69
N GLN A 448 -25.11 -8.03 2.46
CA GLN A 448 -23.96 -8.26 1.57
C GLN A 448 -23.23 -6.96 1.20
N ALA A 449 -23.95 -5.85 1.07
CA ALA A 449 -23.34 -4.53 0.84
C ALA A 449 -22.51 -4.04 2.03
N ASN A 450 -22.73 -4.55 3.24
CA ASN A 450 -22.06 -4.07 4.45
C ASN A 450 -20.98 -5.03 4.93
N ASP A 451 -21.22 -6.34 4.76
CA ASP A 451 -20.41 -7.40 5.34
C ASP A 451 -19.30 -7.86 4.39
N LEU A 452 -19.56 -7.88 3.07
CA LEU A 452 -18.57 -8.34 2.09
C LEU A 452 -17.64 -7.20 1.65
N ASP A 453 -16.35 -7.52 1.58
CA ASP A 453 -15.28 -6.61 1.18
C ASP A 453 -14.32 -7.27 0.17
N ILE A 454 -13.28 -6.54 -0.19
CA ILE A 454 -12.24 -6.97 -1.12
C ILE A 454 -11.64 -8.32 -0.65
N SER A 455 -11.43 -9.20 -1.62
CA SER A 455 -10.98 -10.59 -1.52
C SER A 455 -12.03 -11.61 -1.07
N ASP A 456 -13.23 -11.17 -0.66
CA ASP A 456 -14.32 -12.12 -0.42
C ASP A 456 -14.75 -12.84 -1.70
N ARG A 457 -15.12 -14.11 -1.52
CA ARG A 457 -15.52 -14.99 -2.60
C ARG A 457 -17.04 -15.04 -2.69
N ILE A 458 -17.56 -14.84 -3.90
CA ILE A 458 -19.00 -14.89 -4.19
C ILE A 458 -19.27 -15.76 -5.41
N THR A 459 -20.47 -16.32 -5.49
CA THR A 459 -20.96 -17.01 -6.70
C THR A 459 -21.84 -16.06 -7.50
N VAL A 460 -21.56 -15.92 -8.79
CA VAL A 460 -22.38 -15.16 -9.73
C VAL A 460 -23.10 -16.11 -10.68
N VAL A 461 -24.42 -16.01 -10.73
CA VAL A 461 -25.29 -16.77 -11.64
C VAL A 461 -25.98 -15.81 -12.60
N ALA A 462 -25.67 -15.93 -13.89
CA ALA A 462 -26.14 -15.06 -14.98
C ALA A 462 -26.68 -15.87 -16.17
N GLN A 463 -27.54 -16.83 -15.87
CA GLN A 463 -28.07 -17.79 -16.84
C GLN A 463 -29.51 -17.48 -17.28
N ASN A 464 -30.16 -16.48 -16.67
CA ASN A 464 -31.56 -16.15 -16.94
C ASN A 464 -31.67 -14.89 -17.80
N LEU A 465 -32.02 -13.75 -17.20
CA LEU A 465 -32.22 -12.48 -17.89
C LEU A 465 -30.90 -11.88 -18.43
N ALA A 466 -29.78 -12.14 -17.76
CA ALA A 466 -28.47 -11.62 -18.16
C ALA A 466 -27.90 -12.35 -19.38
N GLY A 467 -28.21 -13.64 -19.57
CA GLY A 467 -27.85 -14.41 -20.76
C GLY A 467 -26.36 -14.66 -20.97
N LEU A 468 -25.51 -14.42 -19.96
CA LEU A 468 -24.04 -14.62 -20.06
C LEU A 468 -23.62 -16.09 -19.87
N GLY A 469 -24.52 -16.94 -19.39
CA GLY A 469 -24.23 -18.37 -19.17
C GLY A 469 -23.28 -18.64 -17.98
N ILE A 470 -23.00 -17.62 -17.17
CA ILE A 470 -22.06 -17.72 -16.05
C ILE A 470 -22.75 -18.36 -14.84
N ASN A 471 -22.09 -19.34 -14.24
CA ASN A 471 -22.40 -19.90 -12.92
C ASN A 471 -21.08 -20.33 -12.29
N SER A 472 -20.38 -19.38 -11.67
CA SER A 472 -19.00 -19.56 -11.21
C SER A 472 -18.72 -18.65 -10.02
N ASP A 473 -17.65 -18.97 -9.31
CA ASP A 473 -17.15 -18.15 -8.21
C ASP A 473 -16.17 -17.10 -8.68
N PHE A 474 -16.20 -15.96 -8.00
CA PHE A 474 -15.38 -14.78 -8.23
C PHE A 474 -14.90 -14.19 -6.92
N PHE A 475 -13.72 -13.55 -6.93
CA PHE A 475 -13.24 -12.70 -5.85
C PHE A 475 -13.62 -11.24 -6.12
N ILE A 476 -13.97 -10.51 -5.07
CA ILE A 476 -14.16 -9.06 -5.13
C ILE A 476 -12.78 -8.38 -5.16
N GLU A 477 -12.46 -7.66 -6.23
CA GLU A 477 -11.17 -6.95 -6.37
C GLU A 477 -11.28 -5.44 -6.10
N THR A 478 -12.50 -4.90 -6.26
CA THR A 478 -12.81 -3.49 -6.01
C THR A 478 -14.19 -3.38 -5.40
N VAL A 479 -14.33 -2.51 -4.40
CA VAL A 479 -15.63 -2.11 -3.84
C VAL A 479 -15.87 -0.64 -4.12
N GLU A 480 -17.04 -0.30 -4.68
CA GLU A 480 -17.49 1.06 -4.89
C GLU A 480 -18.92 1.22 -4.37
N HIS A 481 -19.14 2.25 -3.56
CA HIS A 481 -20.43 2.53 -2.95
C HIS A 481 -20.83 3.95 -3.30
N ASN A 482 -22.08 4.12 -3.73
CA ASN A 482 -22.70 5.41 -4.00
C ASN A 482 -23.95 5.51 -3.13
N ILE A 483 -23.87 6.36 -2.11
CA ILE A 483 -24.89 6.57 -1.10
C ILE A 483 -25.45 7.98 -1.27
N ALA A 484 -26.75 8.07 -1.53
CA ALA A 484 -27.52 9.31 -1.54
C ALA A 484 -28.81 9.07 -0.74
N GLN A 485 -29.62 10.11 -0.53
CA GLN A 485 -30.86 10.01 0.27
C GLN A 485 -31.69 8.76 -0.09
N ASN A 486 -31.72 7.78 0.84
CA ASN A 486 -32.41 6.49 0.73
C ASN A 486 -32.00 5.60 -0.46
N VAL A 487 -30.85 5.87 -1.10
CA VAL A 487 -30.31 5.09 -2.21
C VAL A 487 -28.87 4.71 -1.91
N HIS A 488 -28.58 3.42 -1.87
CA HIS A 488 -27.27 2.82 -1.73
C HIS A 488 -27.06 1.86 -2.88
N MET A 489 -26.25 2.29 -3.83
CA MET A 489 -25.81 1.50 -4.97
C MET A 489 -24.40 0.99 -4.72
N VAL A 490 -24.19 -0.30 -4.94
CA VAL A 490 -22.89 -0.96 -4.79
C VAL A 490 -22.45 -1.49 -6.14
N THR A 491 -21.18 -1.29 -6.45
CA THR A 491 -20.52 -1.83 -7.64
C THR A 491 -19.28 -2.59 -7.20
N TRP A 492 -19.18 -3.85 -7.64
CA TRP A 492 -17.99 -4.68 -7.45
C TRP A 492 -17.36 -5.01 -8.79
N ASN A 493 -16.03 -4.91 -8.86
CA ASN A 493 -15.26 -5.53 -9.93
C ASN A 493 -14.77 -6.89 -9.45
N LEU A 494 -14.88 -7.89 -10.32
CA LEU A 494 -14.78 -9.29 -9.96
C LEU A 494 -13.77 -10.00 -10.86
N SER A 495 -12.85 -10.75 -10.25
CA SER A 495 -11.95 -11.67 -10.93
C SER A 495 -12.37 -13.12 -10.66
N PRO A 496 -12.14 -14.09 -11.57
CA PRO A 496 -12.54 -15.47 -11.31
C PRO A 496 -11.81 -16.08 -10.11
N ALA A 497 -12.52 -16.88 -9.32
CA ALA A 497 -11.91 -17.70 -8.27
C ALA A 497 -11.45 -19.08 -8.79
N ILE A 498 -11.77 -19.40 -10.04
CA ILE A 498 -11.43 -20.65 -10.74
C ILE A 498 -10.40 -20.34 -11.82
N GLY A 499 -9.50 -21.29 -12.12
CA GLY A 499 -8.50 -21.14 -13.21
C GLY A 499 -7.05 -21.04 -12.75
N GLY A 500 -6.66 -21.76 -11.70
CA GLY A 500 -5.26 -21.83 -11.25
C GLY A 500 -4.89 -20.88 -10.10
N TYR A 501 -5.75 -19.92 -9.76
CA TYR A 501 -5.60 -19.08 -8.56
C TYR A 501 -5.46 -19.87 -7.25
N SER A 502 -5.84 -21.16 -7.27
CA SER A 502 -5.73 -22.07 -6.15
C SER A 502 -4.54 -23.05 -6.20
N GLN A 503 -3.65 -22.91 -7.19
CA GLN A 503 -2.65 -23.95 -7.53
C GLN A 503 -1.21 -23.55 -7.21
N LEU A 504 -0.95 -22.35 -6.66
CA LEU A 504 0.39 -22.03 -6.20
C LEU A 504 0.67 -22.74 -4.86
N TRP A 505 1.28 -23.93 -4.94
CA TRP A 505 1.77 -24.72 -3.80
C TRP A 505 0.73 -25.01 -2.70
N LYS A 506 -0.24 -25.89 -2.99
CA LYS A 506 -0.61 -26.87 -1.96
C LYS A 506 0.54 -27.85 -1.87
N LEU A 507 1.41 -27.68 -0.87
CA LEU A 507 2.03 -28.86 -0.27
C LEU A 507 0.86 -29.66 0.31
N ASP A 508 0.32 -30.60 -0.46
CA ASP A 508 -0.37 -31.72 0.17
C ASP A 508 0.61 -32.24 1.22
N SER A 509 0.16 -32.29 2.47
CA SER A 509 0.94 -32.78 3.60
C SER A 509 1.53 -34.15 3.26
N GLY A 510 2.78 -34.15 2.78
CA GLY A 510 3.61 -35.31 2.55
C GLY A 510 4.38 -35.62 3.81
N ALA A 511 4.61 -36.91 4.05
CA ALA A 511 5.24 -37.46 5.24
C ALA A 511 6.53 -36.73 5.67
N LEU A 512 6.78 -36.76 6.98
CA LEU A 512 8.00 -36.28 7.64
C LEU A 512 9.28 -36.55 6.83
N ASP A 513 10.09 -35.50 6.66
CA ASP A 513 11.53 -35.50 6.35
C ASP A 513 12.03 -35.80 4.92
N GLU A 514 11.24 -35.63 3.86
CA GLU A 514 11.81 -35.57 2.50
C GLU A 514 11.32 -34.35 1.69
N SER A 515 12.22 -33.39 1.47
CA SER A 515 12.01 -32.25 0.57
C SER A 515 11.90 -32.75 -0.88
N THR A 516 10.67 -32.95 -1.36
CA THR A 516 10.41 -33.12 -2.80
C THR A 516 9.86 -31.82 -3.36
N VAL A 517 10.59 -31.24 -4.32
CA VAL A 517 10.16 -30.11 -5.14
C VAL A 517 9.39 -30.69 -6.33
N PRO A 518 8.07 -30.45 -6.48
CA PRO A 518 7.40 -30.73 -7.74
C PRO A 518 7.81 -29.64 -8.74
N SER A 519 8.53 -30.06 -9.78
CA SER A 519 8.65 -29.32 -11.03
C SER A 519 7.30 -29.36 -11.75
N PHE A 520 6.81 -28.21 -12.20
CA PHE A 520 6.07 -28.11 -13.45
C PHE A 520 6.93 -27.37 -14.46
#